data_AF-A0A835F7L1-F1
#
_entry.id   AF-A0A835F7L1-F1
#
_cell.length_a   1.000
_cell.length_b   1.000
_cell.length_c   1.000
_cell.angle_alpha   90.00
_cell.angle_beta   90.00
_cell.angle_gamma   90.00
#
_symmetry.space_group_name_H-M   'P 1'
#
loop_
_entity.id
_entity.type
_entity.pdbx_description
1 polymer ?
#
loop_
_entity_poly.entity_id
_entity_poly.type
_entity_poly.pdbx_seq_one_letter_code
_entity_poly.pdbx_strand_id
1 'polypeptide(L)'
;MKHQTVAVLLLIVVSALVSPHLVIGVKRPRCTVEDKNNVLAHCGHYTIHGHPKEVPPKHSSCCKAAEGHDMQCIVDLLNVTERKNHDQRAIIDLETACN
;
A
#
# COMPACT_ATOMS: atom_id res chain seq x y z
N MET A 1 8.04 18.88 -51.92
CA MET A 1 6.94 18.24 -51.17
C MET A 1 7.28 16.84 -50.59
N LYS A 2 8.56 16.44 -50.44
CA LYS A 2 8.92 15.08 -49.92
C LYS A 2 9.45 15.05 -48.49
N HIS A 3 9.98 16.17 -47.98
CA HIS A 3 10.64 16.20 -46.67
C HIS A 3 9.68 16.37 -45.48
N GLN A 4 8.56 17.09 -45.66
CA GLN A 4 7.56 17.29 -44.62
C GLN A 4 6.89 15.96 -44.21
N THR A 5 6.60 15.09 -45.17
CA THR A 5 5.91 13.81 -44.93
C THR A 5 6.79 12.84 -44.12
N VAL A 6 8.11 12.81 -44.39
CA VAL A 6 9.06 11.95 -43.67
C VAL A 6 9.26 12.42 -42.22
N ALA A 7 9.33 13.74 -41.99
CA ALA A 7 9.45 14.31 -40.66
C ALA A 7 8.21 14.00 -39.78
N VAL A 8 7.02 14.06 -40.37
CA VAL A 8 5.76 13.70 -39.69
C VAL A 8 5.72 12.21 -39.36
N LEU A 9 6.14 11.34 -40.28
CA LEU A 9 6.19 9.89 -40.07
C LEU A 9 7.17 9.50 -38.94
N LEU A 10 8.33 10.17 -38.84
CA LEU A 10 9.30 9.90 -37.78
C LEU A 10 8.81 10.34 -36.39
N LEU A 11 8.08 11.47 -36.30
CA LEU A 11 7.50 11.94 -35.03
C LEU A 11 6.43 10.99 -34.47
N ILE A 12 5.68 10.31 -35.34
CA ILE A 12 4.63 9.35 -34.94
C ILE A 12 5.24 8.06 -34.37
N VAL A 13 6.39 7.62 -34.87
CA VAL A 13 7.03 6.38 -34.40
C VAL A 13 7.65 6.54 -33.00
N VAL A 14 8.21 7.71 -32.68
CA VAL A 14 8.86 7.95 -31.37
C VAL A 14 7.82 8.05 -30.23
N SER A 15 6.60 8.49 -30.52
CA SER A 15 5.53 8.62 -29.53
C SER A 15 4.86 7.30 -29.15
N ALA A 16 5.08 6.23 -29.93
CA ALA A 16 4.55 4.89 -29.63
C ALA A 16 5.45 4.05 -28.70
N LEU A 17 6.72 4.43 -28.51
CA LEU A 17 7.69 3.65 -27.73
C LEU A 17 7.79 4.08 -26.25
N VAL A 18 7.15 5.19 -25.89
CA VAL A 18 7.07 5.65 -24.49
C VAL A 18 5.62 5.51 -24.03
N SER A 19 5.14 4.26 -24.02
CA SER A 19 3.97 3.93 -23.22
C SER A 19 4.50 3.66 -21.81
N PRO A 20 4.40 4.58 -20.84
CA PRO A 20 4.38 4.13 -19.46
C PRO A 20 3.14 3.24 -19.41
N HIS A 21 3.33 1.95 -19.18
CA HIS A 21 2.25 1.09 -18.75
C HIS A 21 1.73 1.69 -17.44
N LEU A 22 0.80 2.64 -17.57
CA LEU A 22 -0.02 3.12 -16.48
C LEU A 22 -0.87 1.91 -16.16
N VAL A 23 -0.36 1.11 -15.22
CA VAL A 23 -1.15 0.09 -14.55
C VAL A 23 -2.27 0.88 -13.87
N ILE A 24 -3.38 1.08 -14.58
CA ILE A 24 -4.67 1.48 -14.00
C ILE A 24 -5.19 0.22 -13.28
N GLY A 25 -4.41 -0.28 -12.33
CA GLY A 25 -4.97 -1.00 -11.21
C GLY A 25 -5.67 0.06 -10.38
N VAL A 26 -6.92 -0.20 -10.02
CA VAL A 26 -7.70 0.56 -9.03
C VAL A 26 -6.75 1.19 -8.03
N LYS A 27 -6.71 2.53 -7.95
CA LYS A 27 -5.86 3.29 -7.02
C LYS A 27 -6.01 2.68 -5.63
N ARG A 28 -5.14 1.74 -5.26
CA ARG A 28 -4.99 1.36 -3.85
C ARG A 28 -4.62 2.67 -3.16
N PRO A 29 -5.28 3.01 -2.03
CA PRO A 29 -4.85 4.17 -1.26
C PRO A 29 -3.34 4.07 -1.10
N ARG A 30 -2.59 5.07 -1.57
CA ARG A 30 -1.15 5.08 -1.36
C ARG A 30 -0.97 5.23 0.15
N CYS A 31 -0.59 4.16 0.83
CA CYS A 31 -0.15 4.26 2.21
C CYS A 31 1.25 4.89 2.23
N THR A 32 1.54 5.62 3.30
CA THR A 32 2.81 6.28 3.54
C THR A 32 3.56 5.60 4.68
N VAL A 33 4.85 5.91 4.82
CA VAL A 33 5.64 5.46 5.99
C VAL A 33 5.02 5.99 7.29
N GLU A 34 4.40 7.18 7.25
CA GLU A 34 3.67 7.75 8.38
C GLU A 34 2.44 6.92 8.75
N ASP A 35 1.63 6.50 7.76
CA ASP A 35 0.48 5.63 7.99
C ASP A 35 0.90 4.29 8.61
N LYS A 36 1.95 3.66 8.05
CA LYS A 36 2.52 2.43 8.62
C LYS A 36 2.97 2.65 10.07
N ASN A 37 3.71 3.72 10.35
CA ASN A 37 4.15 4.02 11.71
C ASN A 37 2.96 4.23 12.66
N ASN A 38 1.93 4.93 12.21
CA ASN A 38 0.72 5.18 12.97
C ASN A 38 -0.06 3.89 13.28
N VAL A 39 -0.21 3.00 12.30
CA VAL A 39 -0.82 1.67 12.49
C VAL A 39 0.00 0.85 13.48
N LEU A 40 1.32 0.73 13.31
CA LEU A 40 2.15 -0.06 14.23
C LEU A 40 2.17 0.51 15.65
N ALA A 41 2.13 1.84 15.80
CA ALA A 41 2.10 2.47 17.12
C ALA A 41 0.82 2.14 17.90
N HIS A 42 -0.34 2.10 17.23
CA HIS A 42 -1.62 1.87 17.90
C HIS A 42 -2.07 0.41 17.90
N CYS A 43 -1.74 -0.34 16.86
CA CYS A 43 -2.14 -1.74 16.67
C CYS A 43 -1.03 -2.74 16.98
N GLY A 44 0.18 -2.27 17.33
CA GLY A 44 1.34 -3.14 17.55
C GLY A 44 1.06 -4.27 18.53
N HIS A 45 0.34 -3.97 19.61
CA HIS A 45 -0.05 -4.97 20.62
C HIS A 45 -0.79 -6.18 20.02
N TYR A 46 -1.72 -5.95 19.08
CA TYR A 46 -2.53 -7.00 18.43
C TYR A 46 -1.78 -7.75 17.32
N THR A 47 -0.65 -7.22 16.86
CA THR A 47 0.03 -7.69 15.66
C THR A 47 1.41 -8.26 15.94
N ILE A 48 1.92 -8.19 17.18
CA ILE A 48 3.20 -8.81 17.56
C ILE A 48 3.11 -10.33 17.49
N HIS A 49 4.18 -10.97 17.02
CA HIS A 49 4.27 -12.43 16.99
C HIS A 49 4.05 -13.06 18.38
N GLY A 50 3.27 -14.14 18.43
CA GLY A 50 2.99 -14.88 19.67
C GLY A 50 2.00 -14.20 20.61
N HIS A 51 1.49 -13.02 20.25
CA HIS A 51 0.38 -12.41 20.99
C HIS A 51 -0.88 -13.27 20.84
N PRO A 52 -1.71 -13.39 21.90
CA PRO A 52 -3.06 -13.95 21.77
C PRO A 52 -3.83 -13.27 20.64
N LYS A 53 -4.67 -14.02 19.93
CA LYS A 53 -5.51 -13.51 18.82
C LYS A 53 -6.68 -12.67 19.34
N GLU A 54 -6.36 -11.63 20.08
CA GLU A 54 -7.28 -10.62 20.57
C GLU A 54 -7.63 -9.66 19.45
N VAL A 55 -8.89 -9.26 19.40
CA VAL A 55 -9.40 -8.33 18.40
C VAL A 55 -9.43 -6.93 19.01
N PRO A 56 -8.92 -5.89 18.30
CA PRO A 56 -9.02 -4.53 18.78
C PRO A 56 -10.50 -4.11 18.96
N PRO A 57 -10.85 -3.39 20.04
CA PRO A 57 -12.17 -2.79 20.16
C PRO A 57 -12.45 -1.85 18.97
N LYS A 58 -13.67 -1.88 18.40
CA LYS A 58 -14.02 -1.13 17.18
C LYS A 58 -13.75 0.38 17.26
N HIS A 59 -13.95 0.99 18.43
CA HIS A 59 -13.71 2.42 18.64
C HIS A 59 -12.35 2.75 19.26
N SER A 60 -11.43 1.77 19.29
CA SER A 60 -10.07 1.98 19.79
C SER A 60 -9.25 2.85 18.85
N SER A 61 -8.16 3.42 19.37
CA SER A 61 -7.17 4.14 18.57
C SER A 61 -6.54 3.26 17.49
N CYS A 62 -6.41 1.95 17.71
CA CYS A 62 -5.97 1.01 16.69
C CYS A 62 -6.91 1.00 15.49
N CYS A 63 -8.22 0.80 15.70
CA CYS A 63 -9.15 0.75 14.58
C CYS A 63 -9.30 2.08 13.85
N LYS A 64 -9.20 3.20 14.58
CA LYS A 64 -9.11 4.52 13.96
C LYS A 64 -7.84 4.69 13.11
N ALA A 65 -6.72 4.10 13.51
CA ALA A 65 -5.48 4.14 12.75
C ALA A 65 -5.49 3.19 11.54
N ALA A 66 -6.27 2.11 11.58
CA ALA A 66 -6.43 1.17 10.47
C ALA A 66 -7.50 1.62 9.46
N GLU A 67 -8.43 2.49 9.87
CA GLU A 67 -9.54 2.96 9.06
C GLU A 67 -9.07 3.60 7.74
N GLY A 68 -9.64 3.15 6.62
CA GLY A 68 -9.36 3.72 5.29
C GLY A 68 -8.00 3.36 4.68
N HIS A 69 -7.21 2.52 5.34
CA HIS A 69 -5.93 2.05 4.83
C HIS A 69 -6.01 0.62 4.29
N ASP A 70 -5.30 0.37 3.19
CA ASP A 70 -5.04 -0.99 2.68
C ASP A 70 -3.96 -1.63 3.57
N MET A 71 -4.35 -2.61 4.39
CA MET A 71 -3.43 -3.28 5.32
C MET A 71 -2.32 -4.04 4.60
N GLN A 72 -2.52 -4.50 3.36
CA GLN A 72 -1.46 -5.09 2.56
C GLN A 72 -0.41 -4.04 2.19
N CYS A 73 -0.83 -2.82 1.86
CA CYS A 73 0.10 -1.70 1.62
C CYS A 73 0.94 -1.40 2.87
N ILE A 74 0.33 -1.44 4.06
CA ILE A 74 1.05 -1.27 5.34
C ILE A 74 2.11 -2.36 5.53
N VAL A 75 1.78 -3.62 5.25
CA VAL A 75 2.71 -4.74 5.29
C VAL A 75 3.88 -4.56 4.31
N ASP A 76 3.61 -4.03 3.11
CA ASP A 76 4.63 -3.82 2.09
C ASP A 76 5.67 -2.77 2.52
N LEU A 77 5.28 -1.78 3.33
CA LEU A 77 6.17 -0.75 3.87
C LEU A 77 6.99 -1.18 5.11
N LEU A 78 6.77 -2.39 5.66
CA LEU A 78 7.52 -2.86 6.83
C LEU A 78 9.01 -3.02 6.54
N ASN A 79 9.85 -2.50 7.45
CA ASN A 79 11.29 -2.77 7.43
C ASN A 79 11.63 -4.16 8.00
N VAL A 80 12.90 -4.56 7.89
CA VAL A 80 13.38 -5.89 8.31
C VAL A 80 13.10 -6.18 9.80
N THR A 81 13.24 -5.19 10.68
CA THR A 81 12.99 -5.36 12.12
C THR A 81 11.50 -5.48 12.40
N GLU A 82 10.68 -4.66 11.76
CA GLU A 82 9.22 -4.70 11.93
C GLU A 82 8.64 -6.03 11.42
N ARG A 83 9.13 -6.54 10.29
CA ARG A 83 8.74 -7.87 9.76
C ARG A 83 9.10 -9.02 10.69
N LYS A 84 10.13 -8.86 11.53
CA LYS A 84 10.53 -9.85 12.55
C LYS A 84 9.70 -9.76 13.82
N ASN A 85 9.18 -8.58 14.13
CA ASN A 85 8.44 -8.32 15.37
C ASN A 85 6.93 -8.53 15.19
N HIS A 86 6.41 -8.24 14.01
CA HIS A 86 4.98 -8.29 13.73
C HIS A 86 4.61 -9.45 12.81
N ASP A 87 3.53 -10.12 13.18
CA ASP A 87 2.80 -11.04 12.33
C ASP A 87 2.09 -10.25 11.23
N GLN A 88 2.60 -10.40 10.01
CA GLN A 88 2.10 -9.73 8.82
C GLN A 88 0.64 -10.12 8.53
N ARG A 89 0.24 -11.35 8.86
CA ARG A 89 -1.15 -11.78 8.68
C ARG A 89 -2.05 -11.09 9.70
N ALA A 90 -1.60 -10.93 10.93
CA ALA A 90 -2.35 -10.19 11.95
C ALA A 90 -2.53 -8.71 11.55
N ILE A 91 -1.54 -8.08 10.90
CA ILE A 91 -1.69 -6.72 10.34
C ILE A 91 -2.77 -6.70 9.26
N ILE A 92 -2.75 -7.66 8.32
CA ILE A 92 -3.77 -7.76 7.26
C ILE A 92 -5.16 -7.95 7.85
N ASP A 93 -5.30 -8.80 8.86
CA ASP A 93 -6.59 -9.11 9.49
C ASP A 93 -7.18 -7.90 10.25
N LEU A 94 -6.43 -6.80 10.48
CA LEU A 94 -6.97 -5.55 11.05
C LEU A 94 -8.11 -4.97 10.21
N GLU A 95 -8.05 -5.12 8.88
CA GLU A 95 -9.11 -4.62 7.98
C GLU A 95 -10.46 -5.26 8.30
N THR A 96 -10.47 -6.57 8.58
CA THR A 96 -11.70 -7.27 8.99
C THR A 96 -12.03 -7.04 10.47
N ALA A 97 -11.00 -6.97 11.33
CA ALA A 97 -11.17 -6.74 12.76
C ALA A 97 -11.78 -5.38 13.09
N CYS A 98 -11.56 -4.36 12.26
CA CYS A 98 -11.98 -2.99 12.53
C CYS A 98 -13.22 -2.51 11.74
N ASN A 99 -13.61 -3.22 10.66
CA ASN A 99 -14.83 -2.94 9.89
C ASN A 99 -16.14 -3.35 10.59
#